data_AF-J0WRL3-F1
#
_entry.id   AF-J0WRL3-F1
#
_cell.length_a   1.000
_cell.length_b   1.000
_cell.length_c   1.000
_cell.angle_alpha   90.00
_cell.angle_beta   90.00
_cell.angle_gamma   90.00
#
_symmetry.space_group_name_H-M   'P 1'
#
loop_
_entity.id
_entity.type
_entity.pdbx_description
1 polymer ?
#
loop_
_entity_poly.entity_id
_entity_poly.type
_entity_poly.pdbx_seq_one_letter_code
_entity_poly.pdbx_strand_id
1 'polypeptide(L)'
;VQDSKHGLKTARNQLYTGARLLALGNYPLLYTHLHELALLPGSPLFNRDVIKVDRQEDRAAARLFSSELLDHHVTHFPERRGLSVYLFFIGGLFDAWQNRKIGHLDRILLALRCRFFLKAWRKHVEANPD
;
A
#
# COMPACT_ATOMS: atom_id res chain seq x y z
N VAL A 1 -5.34 9.50 19.44
CA VAL A 1 -5.38 9.37 17.96
C VAL A 1 -3.94 9.37 17.48
N GLN A 2 -3.49 8.32 16.77
CA GLN A 2 -2.12 8.21 16.27
C GLN A 2 -1.97 9.00 14.95
N ASP A 3 -0.79 9.55 14.67
CA ASP A 3 -0.53 10.34 13.46
C ASP A 3 -0.70 9.52 12.17
N SER A 4 -1.54 10.01 11.26
CA SER A 4 -1.82 9.39 9.96
C SER A 4 -0.59 9.21 9.09
N LYS A 5 0.40 10.11 9.16
CA LYS A 5 1.66 9.98 8.42
C LYS A 5 2.51 8.86 8.97
N HIS A 6 2.54 8.71 10.29
CA HIS A 6 3.18 7.57 10.93
C HIS A 6 2.51 6.25 10.51
N GLY A 7 1.17 6.20 10.46
CA GLY A 7 0.45 5.04 9.94
C GLY A 7 0.84 4.68 8.50
N LEU A 8 0.90 5.68 7.62
CA LEU A 8 1.29 5.52 6.21
C LEU A 8 2.71 4.94 6.07
N LYS A 9 3.65 5.44 6.88
CA LYS A 9 5.03 4.94 6.92
C LYS A 9 5.10 3.50 7.42
N THR A 10 4.34 3.16 8.46
CA THR A 10 4.28 1.79 8.97
C THR A 10 3.75 0.85 7.89
N ALA A 11 2.66 1.21 7.21
CA ALA A 11 2.09 0.41 6.13
C ALA A 11 3.05 0.25 4.94
N ARG A 12 3.78 1.31 4.56
CA ARG A 12 4.86 1.22 3.59
C ARG A 12 5.90 0.20 4.06
N ASN A 13 6.44 0.40 5.26
CA ASN A 13 7.59 -0.36 5.75
C ASN A 13 7.32 -1.87 5.86
N GLN A 14 6.05 -2.31 6.01
CA GLN A 14 5.68 -3.74 5.93
C GLN A 14 5.99 -4.40 4.58
N LEU A 15 6.11 -3.63 3.50
CA LEU A 15 6.50 -4.15 2.18
C LEU A 15 8.03 -4.27 2.00
N TYR A 16 8.80 -3.72 2.94
CA TYR A 16 10.27 -3.69 2.90
C TYR A 16 10.91 -4.61 3.95
N THR A 17 10.11 -5.38 4.69
CA THR A 17 10.66 -6.34 5.64
C THR A 17 11.13 -7.57 4.88
N GLY A 18 12.42 -7.89 4.97
CA GLY A 18 12.97 -9.12 4.38
C GLY A 18 12.79 -10.37 5.25
N ALA A 19 12.52 -10.19 6.55
CA ALA A 19 12.41 -11.30 7.51
C ALA A 19 10.99 -11.86 7.65
N ARG A 20 9.97 -11.12 7.20
CA ARG A 20 8.56 -11.52 7.23
C ARG A 20 7.92 -11.23 5.89
N LEU A 21 7.21 -12.22 5.35
CA LEU A 21 6.44 -12.09 4.12
C LEU A 21 5.07 -11.53 4.44
N LEU A 22 4.67 -10.47 3.74
CA LEU A 22 3.28 -10.03 3.75
C LEU A 22 2.51 -10.80 2.68
N ALA A 23 1.40 -11.45 3.04
CA ALA A 23 0.59 -12.23 2.12
C ALA A 23 -0.89 -11.89 2.26
N LEU A 24 -1.58 -11.78 1.12
CA LEU A 24 -3.03 -11.70 1.02
C LEU A 24 -3.56 -13.02 0.45
N GLY A 25 -3.88 -13.98 1.32
CA GLY A 25 -4.13 -15.35 0.89
C GLY A 25 -2.91 -15.92 0.16
N ASN A 26 -3.12 -16.43 -1.06
CA ASN A 26 -2.04 -16.99 -1.89
C ASN A 26 -1.24 -15.93 -2.67
N TYR A 27 -1.46 -14.65 -2.41
CA TYR A 27 -0.76 -13.56 -3.10
C TYR A 27 0.33 -12.96 -2.22
N PRO A 28 1.62 -13.29 -2.46
CA PRO A 28 2.72 -12.67 -1.73
C PRO A 28 2.92 -11.22 -2.18
N LEU A 29 3.21 -10.34 -1.22
CA LEU A 29 3.57 -8.94 -1.45
C LEU A 29 5.07 -8.82 -1.20
N LEU A 30 5.83 -8.83 -2.29
CA LEU A 30 7.27 -8.92 -2.26
C LEU A 30 7.93 -7.55 -2.47
N TYR A 31 9.08 -7.35 -1.82
CA TYR A 31 9.95 -6.20 -2.09
C TYR A 31 10.32 -6.10 -3.58
N THR A 32 10.54 -7.24 -4.25
CA THR A 32 10.87 -7.28 -5.68
C THR A 32 9.80 -6.64 -6.55
N HIS A 33 8.52 -6.74 -6.16
CA HIS A 33 7.44 -6.06 -6.89
C HIS A 33 7.63 -4.53 -6.86
N LEU A 34 8.00 -3.96 -5.70
CA LEU A 34 8.28 -2.53 -5.58
C LEU A 34 9.54 -2.12 -6.32
N HIS A 35 10.57 -2.96 -6.28
CA HIS A 35 11.83 -2.71 -6.96
C HIS A 35 11.64 -2.64 -8.48
N GLU A 36 10.92 -3.59 -9.06
CA GLU A 36 10.61 -3.58 -10.48
C GLU A 36 9.71 -2.40 -10.87
N LEU A 37 8.71 -2.07 -10.05
CA LEU A 37 7.87 -0.89 -10.27
C LEU A 37 8.69 0.40 -10.32
N ALA A 38 9.66 0.60 -9.43
CA ALA A 38 10.48 1.81 -9.41
C ALA A 38 11.41 1.92 -10.62
N LEU A 39 11.77 0.80 -11.25
CA LEU A 39 12.65 0.77 -12.43
C LEU A 39 11.90 0.94 -13.74
N LEU A 40 10.56 0.85 -13.74
CA LEU A 40 9.77 1.02 -14.96
C LEU A 40 9.81 2.47 -15.47
N PRO A 41 9.86 2.67 -16.81
CA PRO A 41 9.71 3.99 -17.40
C PRO A 41 8.37 4.64 -17.00
N GLY A 42 8.42 5.91 -16.57
CA GLY A 42 7.23 6.64 -16.15
C GLY A 42 6.68 6.24 -14.78
N SER A 43 7.44 5.46 -14.00
CA SER A 43 7.05 5.12 -12.62
C SER A 43 6.91 6.38 -11.75
N PRO A 44 5.81 6.48 -10.99
CA PRO A 44 5.70 7.49 -9.94
C PRO A 44 6.69 7.31 -8.79
N LEU A 45 7.28 6.11 -8.63
CA LEU A 45 8.33 5.86 -7.64
C LEU A 45 9.70 6.24 -8.18
N PHE A 46 10.54 6.81 -7.32
CA PHE A 46 11.96 6.96 -7.59
C PHE A 46 12.75 5.74 -7.09
N ASN A 47 13.90 5.46 -7.71
CA ASN A 47 14.82 4.41 -7.24
C ASN A 47 15.14 4.55 -5.74
N ARG A 48 15.34 5.78 -5.23
CA ARG A 48 15.62 6.04 -3.81
C ARG A 48 14.46 5.73 -2.86
N ASP A 49 13.23 5.65 -3.39
CA ASP A 49 12.04 5.33 -2.60
C ASP A 49 11.99 3.83 -2.25
N VAL A 50 12.79 3.03 -2.96
CA VAL A 50 12.83 1.58 -2.80
C VAL A 50 14.21 1.08 -2.39
N ILE A 51 15.26 1.58 -3.05
CA ILE A 51 16.66 1.21 -2.82
C ILE A 51 17.23 2.10 -1.71
N LYS A 52 17.74 1.48 -0.64
CA LYS A 52 18.30 2.17 0.54
C LYS A 52 17.32 3.21 1.12
N VAL A 53 16.05 2.81 1.21
CA VAL A 53 14.94 3.69 1.60
C VAL A 53 15.16 4.35 2.96
N ASP A 54 14.92 5.65 3.05
CA ASP A 54 14.74 6.33 4.32
C ASP A 54 13.35 5.97 4.89
N ARG A 55 13.36 5.16 5.96
CA ARG A 55 12.14 4.68 6.63
C ARG A 55 11.30 5.79 7.25
N GLN A 56 11.82 7.01 7.39
CA GLN A 56 11.10 8.18 7.89
C GLN A 56 10.56 9.11 6.79
N GLU A 57 10.93 8.91 5.51
CA GLU A 57 10.51 9.80 4.42
C GLU A 57 9.01 9.68 4.11
N ASP A 58 8.23 10.69 4.51
CA ASP A 58 6.78 10.74 4.26
C ASP A 58 6.43 10.79 2.75
N ARG A 59 7.27 11.47 1.95
CA ARG A 59 6.99 11.68 0.52
C ARG A 59 7.06 10.38 -0.28
N ALA A 60 8.04 9.54 0.00
CA ALA A 60 8.15 8.21 -0.62
C ALA A 60 6.96 7.31 -0.23
N ALA A 61 6.48 7.40 1.02
CA ALA A 61 5.27 6.70 1.42
C ALA A 61 4.01 7.23 0.72
N ALA A 62 3.90 8.55 0.54
CA ALA A 62 2.80 9.15 -0.21
C ALA A 62 2.81 8.74 -1.70
N ARG A 63 3.98 8.69 -2.34
CA ARG A 63 4.12 8.20 -3.72
C ARG A 63 3.74 6.72 -3.85
N LEU A 64 4.15 5.89 -2.89
CA LEU A 64 3.79 4.47 -2.90
C LEU A 64 2.28 4.23 -2.85
N PHE A 65 1.55 5.08 -2.13
CA PHE A 65 0.11 4.91 -1.96
C PHE A 65 -0.72 5.87 -2.83
N SER A 66 -0.11 6.48 -3.85
CA SER A 66 -0.80 7.38 -4.75
C SER A 66 -1.64 6.62 -5.78
N SER A 67 -2.70 7.26 -6.27
CA SER A 67 -3.53 6.71 -7.33
C SER A 67 -2.74 6.47 -8.62
N GLU A 68 -1.76 7.34 -8.92
CA GLU A 68 -0.89 7.22 -10.08
C GLU A 68 -0.04 5.95 -10.01
N LEU A 69 0.49 5.60 -8.83
CA LEU A 69 1.25 4.36 -8.71
C LEU A 69 0.36 3.12 -8.81
N LEU A 70 -0.84 3.17 -8.22
CA LEU A 70 -1.80 2.08 -8.38
C LEU A 70 -2.14 1.85 -9.85
N ASP A 71 -2.42 2.92 -10.59
CA ASP A 71 -2.69 2.87 -12.03
C ASP A 71 -1.49 2.27 -12.79
N HIS A 72 -0.29 2.84 -12.58
CA HIS A 72 0.95 2.35 -13.18
C HIS A 72 1.20 0.86 -12.90
N HIS A 73 0.95 0.41 -11.66
CA HIS A 73 1.08 -0.99 -11.27
C HIS A 73 0.06 -1.90 -11.96
N VAL A 74 -1.21 -1.51 -11.98
CA VAL A 74 -2.27 -2.32 -12.60
C VAL A 74 -2.08 -2.40 -14.12
N THR A 75 -1.54 -1.36 -14.76
CA THR A 75 -1.22 -1.38 -16.20
C THR A 75 -0.09 -2.34 -16.54
N HIS A 76 1.01 -2.34 -15.77
CA HIS A 76 2.21 -3.10 -16.11
C HIS A 76 2.25 -4.50 -15.51
N PHE A 77 1.60 -4.73 -14.37
CA PHE A 77 1.62 -5.99 -13.64
C PHE A 77 0.23 -6.41 -13.12
N PRO A 78 -0.77 -6.58 -14.01
CA PRO A 78 -2.14 -6.93 -13.62
C PRO A 78 -2.26 -8.29 -12.89
N GLU A 79 -1.26 -9.17 -13.03
CA GLU A 79 -1.19 -10.46 -12.36
C GLU A 79 -0.90 -10.35 -10.85
N ARG A 80 -0.27 -9.25 -10.41
CA ARG A 80 0.12 -9.00 -9.00
C ARG A 80 -1.02 -8.44 -8.17
N ARG A 81 -2.16 -9.14 -8.20
CA ARG A 81 -3.43 -8.70 -7.60
C ARG A 81 -3.32 -8.38 -6.11
N GLY A 82 -2.51 -9.13 -5.36
CA GLY A 82 -2.29 -8.87 -3.94
C GLY A 82 -1.72 -7.48 -3.68
N LEU A 83 -0.73 -7.05 -4.48
CA LEU A 83 -0.19 -5.69 -4.37
C LEU A 83 -1.23 -4.65 -4.78
N SER A 84 -1.99 -4.87 -5.86
CA SER A 84 -3.06 -3.96 -6.30
C SER A 84 -4.11 -3.74 -5.20
N VAL A 85 -4.56 -4.82 -4.58
CA VAL A 85 -5.53 -4.80 -3.47
C VAL A 85 -4.99 -4.03 -2.28
N TYR A 86 -3.72 -4.28 -1.91
CA TYR A 86 -3.08 -3.59 -0.80
C TYR A 86 -2.93 -2.10 -1.05
N LEU A 87 -2.40 -1.71 -2.22
CA LEU A 87 -2.27 -0.31 -2.62
C LEU A 87 -3.62 0.40 -2.63
N PHE A 88 -4.66 -0.24 -3.16
CA PHE A 88 -6.01 0.33 -3.22
C PHE A 88 -6.62 0.56 -1.82
N PHE A 89 -6.69 -0.46 -0.97
CA PHE A 89 -7.36 -0.31 0.32
C PHE A 89 -6.56 0.55 1.30
N ILE A 90 -5.24 0.36 1.36
CA ILE A 90 -4.40 1.13 2.27
C ILE A 90 -4.24 2.56 1.77
N GLY A 91 -3.98 2.77 0.47
CA GLY A 91 -3.90 4.11 -0.11
C GLY A 91 -5.22 4.87 0.02
N GLY A 92 -6.34 4.22 -0.28
CA GLY A 92 -7.67 4.79 -0.09
C GLY A 92 -7.97 5.22 1.35
N LEU A 93 -7.51 4.47 2.36
CA LEU A 93 -7.66 4.87 3.76
C LEU A 93 -6.91 6.16 4.08
N PHE A 94 -5.66 6.28 3.59
CA PHE A 94 -4.86 7.47 3.85
C PHE A 94 -5.30 8.66 3.01
N ASP A 95 -5.80 8.45 1.80
CA ASP A 95 -6.48 9.48 1.01
C ASP A 95 -7.73 10.00 1.73
N ALA A 96 -8.57 9.11 2.24
CA ALA A 96 -9.76 9.50 3.01
C ALA A 96 -9.42 10.40 4.21
N TRP A 97 -8.27 10.13 4.84
CA TRP A 97 -7.81 10.88 6.00
C TRP A 97 -7.12 12.20 5.61
N GLN A 98 -6.18 12.16 4.68
CA GLN A 98 -5.23 13.25 4.42
C GLN A 98 -5.65 14.15 3.25
N ASN A 99 -6.36 13.62 2.25
CA ASN A 99 -6.69 14.37 1.05
C ASN A 99 -7.86 15.33 1.31
N ARG A 100 -7.60 16.64 1.28
CA ARG A 100 -8.60 17.70 1.55
C ARG A 100 -9.63 17.90 0.42
N LYS A 101 -9.38 17.35 -0.77
CA LYS A 101 -10.22 17.52 -1.96
C LYS A 101 -11.34 16.49 -2.08
N ILE A 102 -11.29 15.40 -1.30
CA ILE A 102 -12.29 14.33 -1.31
C ILE A 102 -13.49 14.73 -0.42
N GLY A 103 -14.71 14.54 -0.92
CA GLY A 103 -15.95 14.79 -0.19
C GLY A 103 -16.14 13.85 1.00
N HIS A 104 -16.93 14.27 1.99
CA HIS A 104 -17.10 13.49 3.23
C HIS A 104 -17.65 12.08 3.01
N LEU A 105 -18.60 11.93 2.07
CA LEU A 105 -19.17 10.62 1.73
C LEU A 105 -18.10 9.66 1.21
N ASP A 106 -17.30 10.09 0.24
CA ASP A 106 -16.24 9.27 -0.35
C ASP A 106 -15.17 8.89 0.68
N ARG A 107 -14.81 9.81 1.58
CA ARG A 107 -13.89 9.50 2.70
C ARG A 107 -14.45 8.40 3.58
N ILE A 108 -15.72 8.49 3.97
CA ILE A 108 -16.38 7.48 4.80
C ILE A 108 -16.39 6.13 4.07
N LEU A 109 -16.73 6.12 2.78
CA LEU A 109 -16.75 4.89 1.97
C LEU A 109 -15.36 4.24 1.88
N LEU A 110 -14.32 5.02 1.58
CA LEU A 110 -12.94 4.53 1.53
C LEU A 110 -12.47 3.97 2.89
N ALA A 111 -12.76 4.68 3.97
CA ALA A 111 -12.42 4.23 5.32
C ALA A 111 -13.15 2.93 5.71
N LEU A 112 -14.45 2.82 5.40
CA LEU A 112 -15.24 1.62 5.67
C LEU A 112 -14.77 0.43 4.82
N ARG A 113 -14.51 0.64 3.52
CA ARG A 113 -13.95 -0.37 2.61
C ARG A 113 -12.65 -0.95 3.16
N CYS A 114 -11.70 -0.08 3.55
CA CYS A 114 -10.44 -0.53 4.15
C CYS A 114 -10.66 -1.26 5.48
N ARG A 115 -11.56 -0.77 6.34
CA ARG A 115 -11.90 -1.44 7.61
C ARG A 115 -12.44 -2.84 7.39
N PHE A 116 -13.36 -3.04 6.45
CA PHE A 116 -13.91 -4.37 6.15
C PHE A 116 -12.85 -5.29 5.55
N PHE A 117 -12.01 -4.77 4.64
CA PHE A 117 -10.87 -5.51 4.09
C PHE A 117 -9.92 -5.99 5.19
N LEU A 118 -9.46 -5.10 6.07
CA LEU A 118 -8.54 -5.46 7.17
C LEU A 118 -9.16 -6.47 8.13
N LYS A 119 -10.46 -6.37 8.43
CA LYS A 119 -11.17 -7.37 9.25
C LYS A 119 -11.20 -8.75 8.57
N ALA A 120 -11.52 -8.79 7.28
CA ALA A 120 -11.56 -10.03 6.52
C ALA A 120 -10.16 -10.67 6.42
N TRP A 121 -9.14 -9.87 6.12
CA TRP A 121 -7.76 -10.34 6.06
C TRP A 121 -7.26 -10.85 7.41
N ARG A 122 -7.52 -10.12 8.50
CA ARG A 122 -7.19 -10.60 9.86
C ARG A 122 -7.83 -11.94 10.16
N LYS A 123 -9.14 -12.09 9.89
CA LYS A 123 -9.85 -13.37 10.08
C LYS A 123 -9.24 -14.49 9.25
N HIS A 124 -8.80 -14.20 8.03
CA HIS A 124 -8.12 -15.17 7.19
C HIS A 124 -6.78 -15.62 7.81
N VAL A 125 -5.95 -14.69 8.28
CA VAL A 125 -4.67 -15.00 8.95
C VAL A 125 -4.92 -15.83 10.23
N GLU A 126 -5.88 -15.44 11.06
CA GLU A 126 -6.22 -16.16 12.30
C GLU A 126 -6.75 -17.58 12.03
N ALA A 127 -7.42 -17.81 10.89
CA ALA A 127 -7.92 -19.12 10.49
C ALA A 127 -6.86 -20.01 9.82
N ASN A 128 -5.73 -19.43 9.40
CA ASN A 128 -4.64 -20.14 8.73
C ASN A 128 -3.30 -19.76 9.40
N PRO A 129 -3.10 -20.14 10.69
CA PRO A 129 -1.84 -19.90 11.38
C PRO A 129 -0.70 -20.73 10.74
N ASP A 130 0.50 -20.15 10.73
CA ASP A 130 1.74 -20.81 10.28
C ASP A 130 2.07 -22.07 11.11
#